data_AF-H1W218-F1
#
_entry.id   AF-H1W218-F1
#
_cell.length_a   1.000
_cell.length_b   1.000
_cell.length_c   1.000
_cell.angle_alpha   90.00
_cell.angle_beta   90.00
_cell.angle_gamma   90.00
#
_symmetry.space_group_name_H-M   'P 1'
#
loop_
_entity.id
_entity.type
_entity.pdbx_description
1 polymer ?
#
loop_
_entity_poly.entity_id
_entity_poly.type
_entity_poly.pdbx_seq_one_letter_code
_entity_poly.pdbx_strand_id
1 'polypeptide(L)'
;MASKLTDSLRDKFRDLDNNDVYTSVKAQAASDQARNFVVEFNHDEAKIASGLSSDEFGVLLGQKSPDGMVRWINIWSPSKQTSVVKQIGNRYGFSPRLQALMVAPNLASVLEVDNKQDSKQGDIESVLMHDEPKAQPSTHTTEQSLEDIEIYQLVKETVNYTSIDQGKEFLCIGANWLHRRPSVGDAEKAQRVLPPWHWSWLTLCSDSVVISFHETPPTEQPGREDWARDELQSMRSNTLSVLCQLSKHGIADFTDRLVSFKRVRQALSVTEPRAKVACEGSSNLFYYLFEDYSAAMPVLKTSKLQLEHLSDQIFGRPKNKSWDRRCH
;
A
#
# COMPACT_ATOMS: atom_id res chain seq x y z
N MET A 1 11.86 -30.61 -11.61
CA MET A 1 11.67 -29.15 -11.82
C MET A 1 11.51 -28.40 -10.50
N ALA A 2 10.71 -28.88 -9.54
CA ALA A 2 10.49 -28.21 -8.24
C ALA A 2 11.78 -27.95 -7.41
N SER A 3 12.76 -28.87 -7.38
CA SER A 3 14.02 -28.63 -6.63
C SER A 3 14.85 -27.52 -7.28
N LYS A 4 15.01 -27.50 -8.61
CA LYS A 4 15.72 -26.43 -9.32
C LYS A 4 15.10 -25.04 -9.09
N LEU A 5 13.77 -24.96 -9.04
CA LEU A 5 13.08 -23.68 -8.75
C LEU A 5 13.25 -23.26 -7.28
N THR A 6 13.32 -24.23 -6.37
CA THR A 6 13.63 -23.98 -4.95
C THR A 6 15.05 -23.47 -4.76
N ASP A 7 16.02 -24.08 -5.42
CA ASP A 7 17.42 -23.66 -5.37
C ASP A 7 17.57 -22.25 -5.98
N SER A 8 16.95 -22.01 -7.13
CA SER A 8 16.88 -20.69 -7.76
C SER A 8 16.22 -19.62 -6.89
N LEU A 9 15.24 -19.98 -6.06
CA LEU A 9 14.59 -19.05 -5.12
C LEU A 9 15.53 -18.71 -3.97
N ARG A 10 16.24 -19.70 -3.41
CA ARG A 10 17.22 -19.47 -2.33
C ARG A 10 18.34 -18.55 -2.77
N ASP A 11 18.82 -18.70 -4.01
CA ASP A 11 19.88 -17.86 -4.57
C ASP A 11 19.46 -16.39 -4.73
N LYS A 12 18.16 -16.08 -4.76
CA LYS A 12 17.65 -14.70 -4.79
C LYS A 12 17.68 -14.01 -3.41
N PHE A 13 17.74 -14.77 -2.32
CA PHE A 13 17.83 -14.19 -0.98
C PHE A 13 19.27 -13.74 -0.71
N ARG A 14 19.46 -12.42 -0.74
CA ARG A 14 20.76 -11.78 -0.51
C ARG A 14 20.84 -11.26 0.92
N ASP A 15 22.04 -11.24 1.49
CA ASP A 15 22.30 -10.70 2.82
C ASP A 15 22.04 -9.18 2.84
N LEU A 16 21.05 -8.74 3.60
CA LEU A 16 20.68 -7.34 3.76
C LEU A 16 21.67 -6.57 4.67
N ASP A 17 22.53 -7.28 5.40
CA ASP A 17 23.65 -6.69 6.14
C ASP A 17 24.89 -6.46 5.25
N ASN A 18 24.85 -6.85 3.97
CA ASN A 18 25.86 -6.44 3.00
C ASN A 18 25.54 -5.03 2.47
N ASN A 19 26.52 -4.11 2.50
CA ASN A 19 26.32 -2.71 2.12
C ASN A 19 25.83 -2.50 0.67
N ASP A 20 26.34 -3.28 -0.28
CA ASP A 20 25.95 -3.16 -1.70
C ASP A 20 24.52 -3.66 -1.90
N VAL A 21 24.16 -4.75 -1.22
CA VAL A 21 22.79 -5.27 -1.22
C VAL A 21 21.85 -4.26 -0.56
N TYR A 22 22.20 -3.72 0.61
CA TYR A 22 21.42 -2.70 1.31
C TYR A 22 21.14 -1.48 0.42
N THR A 23 22.18 -0.93 -0.19
CA THR A 23 22.06 0.26 -1.06
C THR A 23 21.19 -0.03 -2.28
N SER A 24 21.40 -1.18 -2.93
CA SER A 24 20.62 -1.62 -4.09
C SER A 24 19.14 -1.80 -3.73
N VAL A 25 18.86 -2.50 -2.63
CA VAL A 25 17.49 -2.79 -2.16
C VAL A 25 16.76 -1.52 -1.74
N LYS A 26 17.42 -0.61 -1.02
CA LYS A 26 16.85 0.68 -0.62
C LYS A 26 16.39 1.48 -1.84
N ALA A 27 17.22 1.56 -2.87
CA ALA A 27 16.87 2.23 -4.13
C ALA A 27 15.76 1.49 -4.88
N GLN A 28 15.85 0.17 -5.00
CA GLN A 28 14.87 -0.64 -5.72
C GLN A 28 13.49 -0.56 -5.05
N ALA A 29 13.40 -0.67 -3.72
CA ALA A 29 12.14 -0.62 -3.00
C ALA A 29 11.48 0.78 -3.03
N ALA A 30 12.26 1.84 -3.25
CA ALA A 30 11.76 3.19 -3.43
C ALA A 30 11.25 3.48 -4.85
N SER A 31 11.70 2.72 -5.86
CA SER A 31 11.34 2.94 -7.26
C SER A 31 9.88 2.58 -7.56
N ASP A 32 9.23 3.38 -8.39
CA ASP A 32 7.92 3.11 -9.01
C ASP A 32 7.79 1.73 -9.69
N GLN A 33 8.92 1.15 -10.14
CA GLN A 33 8.98 -0.18 -10.75
C GLN A 33 9.01 -1.32 -9.71
N ALA A 34 9.14 -1.02 -8.42
CA ALA A 34 9.11 -2.04 -7.38
C ALA A 34 7.75 -2.73 -7.34
N ARG A 35 7.75 -4.06 -7.45
CA ARG A 35 6.53 -4.89 -7.36
C ARG A 35 6.37 -5.51 -5.98
N ASN A 36 7.39 -6.21 -5.51
CA ASN A 36 7.34 -6.88 -4.23
C ASN A 36 8.74 -7.10 -3.67
N PHE A 37 8.81 -7.36 -2.37
CA PHE A 37 9.99 -7.92 -1.72
C PHE A 37 9.59 -8.85 -0.59
N VAL A 38 10.52 -9.73 -0.21
CA VAL A 38 10.39 -10.62 0.94
C VAL A 38 11.66 -10.52 1.77
N VAL A 39 11.52 -10.16 3.04
CA VAL A 39 12.62 -10.16 4.01
C VAL A 39 12.41 -11.29 5.01
N GLU A 40 13.46 -12.06 5.26
CA GLU A 40 13.51 -13.01 6.36
C GLU A 40 14.59 -12.55 7.34
N PHE A 41 14.25 -12.38 8.61
CA PHE A 41 15.20 -11.88 9.59
C PHE A 41 15.01 -12.49 10.97
N ASN A 42 16.09 -12.49 11.72
CA ASN A 42 16.13 -12.71 13.17
C ASN A 42 17.13 -11.72 13.76
N HIS A 43 17.52 -11.90 15.02
CA HIS A 43 18.51 -11.04 15.65
C HIS A 43 19.83 -10.96 14.85
N ASP A 44 20.34 -12.11 14.40
CA ASP A 44 21.70 -12.28 13.89
C ASP A 44 21.85 -11.92 12.41
N GLU A 45 20.85 -12.26 11.58
CA GLU A 45 20.87 -12.10 10.13
C GLU A 45 19.56 -11.55 9.56
N ALA A 46 19.65 -10.89 8.40
CA ALA A 46 18.52 -10.48 7.59
C ALA A 46 18.82 -10.76 6.13
N LYS A 47 17.92 -11.44 5.44
CA LYS A 47 18.03 -11.78 4.01
C LYS A 47 16.83 -11.23 3.26
N ILE A 48 17.04 -10.78 2.03
CA ILE A 48 15.98 -10.21 1.20
C ILE A 48 16.03 -10.71 -0.23
N ALA A 49 14.84 -10.98 -0.77
CA ALA A 49 14.59 -11.14 -2.20
C ALA A 49 13.64 -10.03 -2.68
N SER A 50 13.78 -9.58 -3.93
CA SER A 50 12.94 -8.54 -4.53
C SER A 50 12.48 -8.96 -5.92
N GLY A 51 11.26 -8.57 -6.30
CA GLY A 51 10.70 -8.86 -7.62
C GLY A 51 10.46 -10.36 -7.86
N LEU A 52 9.95 -11.07 -6.85
CA LEU A 52 9.56 -12.48 -6.98
C LEU A 52 8.37 -12.63 -7.93
N SER A 53 8.43 -13.65 -8.78
CA SER A 53 7.35 -14.03 -9.69
C SER A 53 6.24 -14.81 -8.98
N SER A 54 5.12 -15.03 -9.66
CA SER A 54 4.04 -15.86 -9.12
C SER A 54 4.46 -17.30 -8.85
N ASP A 55 5.32 -17.89 -9.69
CA ASP A 55 5.77 -19.27 -9.47
C ASP A 55 6.70 -19.36 -8.26
N GLU A 56 7.54 -18.33 -8.07
CA GLU A 56 8.42 -18.21 -6.93
C GLU A 56 7.66 -18.00 -5.61
N PHE A 57 6.58 -17.21 -5.63
CA PHE A 57 5.66 -17.11 -4.50
C PHE A 57 4.97 -18.44 -4.20
N GLY A 58 4.57 -19.21 -5.22
CA GLY A 58 4.00 -20.54 -5.03
C GLY A 58 4.95 -21.47 -4.27
N VAL A 59 6.25 -21.42 -4.60
CA VAL A 59 7.28 -22.17 -3.87
C VAL A 59 7.49 -21.62 -2.46
N LEU A 60 7.66 -20.29 -2.32
CA LEU A 60 7.90 -19.62 -1.04
C LEU A 60 6.79 -19.90 -0.02
N LEU A 61 5.53 -19.79 -0.44
CA LEU A 61 4.35 -19.98 0.41
C LEU A 61 4.08 -21.45 0.72
N GLY A 62 4.52 -22.36 -0.16
CA GLY A 62 4.50 -23.79 0.10
C GLY A 62 5.56 -24.25 1.11
N GLN A 63 6.56 -23.40 1.39
CA GLN A 63 7.61 -23.68 2.37
C GLN A 63 7.30 -23.01 3.70
N LYS A 64 7.55 -23.76 4.80
CA LYS A 64 7.55 -23.17 6.14
C LYS A 64 8.65 -22.10 6.21
N SER A 65 8.37 -20.98 6.87
CA SER A 65 9.39 -19.99 7.22
C SER A 65 10.56 -20.67 7.97
N PRO A 66 11.81 -20.27 7.73
CA PRO A 66 12.95 -20.81 8.47
C PRO A 66 12.72 -20.67 9.99
N ASP A 67 13.18 -21.67 10.74
CA ASP A 67 12.96 -21.70 12.19
C ASP A 67 13.59 -20.48 12.89
N GLY A 68 12.78 -19.77 13.68
CA GLY A 68 13.19 -18.56 14.38
C GLY A 68 13.30 -17.30 13.52
N MET A 69 12.89 -17.34 12.26
CA MET A 69 12.84 -16.15 11.40
C MET A 69 11.44 -15.55 11.35
N VAL A 70 11.39 -14.23 11.42
CA VAL A 70 10.25 -13.44 10.99
C VAL A 70 10.33 -13.31 9.48
N ARG A 71 9.23 -13.54 8.77
CA ARG A 71 9.14 -13.30 7.33
C ARG A 71 8.20 -12.14 7.06
N TRP A 72 8.68 -11.15 6.34
CA TRP A 72 7.90 -10.02 5.88
C TRP A 72 7.73 -10.08 4.37
N ILE A 73 6.48 -10.12 3.90
CA ILE A 73 6.12 -10.04 2.49
C ILE A 73 5.51 -8.67 2.23
N ASN A 74 6.06 -7.92 1.27
CA ASN A 74 5.50 -6.62 0.89
C ASN A 74 5.11 -6.63 -0.60
N ILE A 75 3.89 -6.20 -0.89
CA ILE A 75 3.31 -6.11 -2.23
C ILE A 75 2.93 -4.65 -2.54
N TRP A 76 3.55 -4.07 -3.56
CA TRP A 76 3.15 -2.78 -4.13
C TRP A 76 2.14 -3.01 -5.25
N SER A 77 1.09 -2.19 -5.33
CA SER A 77 0.09 -2.26 -6.39
C SER A 77 -0.49 -3.68 -6.57
N PRO A 78 -1.19 -4.25 -5.57
CA PRO A 78 -1.74 -5.60 -5.62
C PRO A 78 -2.64 -5.87 -6.85
N SER A 79 -3.34 -4.86 -7.37
CA SER A 79 -4.09 -4.95 -8.63
C SER A 79 -3.25 -5.32 -9.86
N LYS A 80 -1.93 -5.07 -9.83
CA LYS A 80 -0.97 -5.47 -10.88
C LYS A 80 -0.30 -6.84 -10.62
N GLN A 81 -0.70 -7.52 -9.55
CA GLN A 81 -0.09 -8.77 -9.06
C GLN A 81 -1.16 -9.77 -8.59
N THR A 82 -2.26 -9.87 -9.33
CA THR A 82 -3.44 -10.64 -8.94
C THR A 82 -3.16 -12.11 -8.63
N SER A 83 -2.25 -12.74 -9.37
CA SER A 83 -1.85 -14.14 -9.14
C SER A 83 -1.11 -14.32 -7.81
N VAL A 84 -0.25 -13.36 -7.45
CA VAL A 84 0.48 -13.35 -6.17
C VAL A 84 -0.50 -13.14 -5.02
N VAL A 85 -1.41 -12.16 -5.13
CA VAL A 85 -2.44 -11.90 -4.11
C VAL A 85 -3.31 -13.14 -3.89
N LYS A 86 -3.72 -13.82 -4.97
CA LYS A 86 -4.52 -15.05 -4.89
C LYS A 86 -3.75 -16.19 -4.22
N GLN A 87 -2.46 -16.36 -4.52
CA GLN A 87 -1.65 -17.38 -3.85
C GLN A 87 -1.49 -17.10 -2.36
N ILE A 88 -1.23 -15.84 -1.97
CA ILE A 88 -1.18 -15.42 -0.56
C ILE A 88 -2.53 -15.68 0.11
N GLY A 89 -3.63 -15.24 -0.53
CA GLY A 89 -4.98 -15.41 -0.01
C GLY A 89 -5.36 -16.86 0.18
N ASN A 90 -5.02 -17.74 -0.77
CA ASN A 90 -5.24 -19.18 -0.65
C ASN A 90 -4.40 -19.81 0.48
N ARG A 91 -3.16 -19.35 0.68
CA ARG A 91 -2.26 -19.87 1.71
C ARG A 91 -2.76 -19.57 3.12
N TYR A 92 -3.20 -18.33 3.35
CA TYR A 92 -3.60 -17.84 4.67
C TYR A 92 -5.12 -17.83 4.90
N GLY A 93 -5.92 -18.14 3.87
CA GLY A 93 -7.37 -18.23 3.96
C GLY A 93 -8.09 -16.89 3.89
N PHE A 94 -7.56 -15.91 3.14
CA PHE A 94 -8.24 -14.62 2.94
C PHE A 94 -9.60 -14.83 2.27
N SER A 95 -10.61 -14.10 2.77
CA SER A 95 -11.96 -14.16 2.20
C SER A 95 -11.94 -13.80 0.70
N PRO A 96 -12.81 -14.39 -0.13
CA PRO A 96 -12.93 -14.00 -1.54
C PRO A 96 -13.16 -12.50 -1.71
N ARG A 97 -13.93 -11.89 -0.79
CA ARG A 97 -14.14 -10.44 -0.71
C ARG A 97 -12.83 -9.69 -0.50
N LEU A 98 -12.03 -10.04 0.51
CA LEU A 98 -10.76 -9.36 0.78
C LEU A 98 -9.81 -9.45 -0.43
N GLN A 99 -9.72 -10.63 -1.05
CA GLN A 99 -8.90 -10.81 -2.26
C GLN A 99 -9.39 -9.94 -3.42
N ALA A 100 -10.72 -9.87 -3.65
CA ALA A 100 -11.31 -9.03 -4.68
C ALA A 100 -11.04 -7.55 -4.44
N LEU A 101 -11.17 -7.08 -3.19
CA LEU A 101 -10.88 -5.69 -2.82
C LEU A 101 -9.40 -5.34 -3.06
N MET A 102 -8.47 -6.23 -2.68
CA MET A 102 -7.03 -6.03 -2.89
C MET A 102 -6.65 -5.89 -4.37
N VAL A 103 -7.34 -6.58 -5.27
CA VAL A 103 -7.02 -6.56 -6.70
C VAL A 103 -7.90 -5.61 -7.52
N ALA A 104 -8.88 -4.98 -6.88
CA ALA A 104 -9.82 -4.08 -7.56
C ALA A 104 -9.06 -2.97 -8.30
N PRO A 105 -9.39 -2.72 -9.59
CA PRO A 105 -8.80 -1.61 -10.32
C PRO A 105 -9.24 -0.27 -9.72
N ASN A 106 -8.49 0.79 -10.01
CA ASN A 106 -8.97 2.14 -9.73
C ASN A 106 -10.07 2.47 -10.75
N LEU A 107 -11.20 3.05 -10.33
CA LEU A 107 -12.30 3.47 -11.20
C LEU A 107 -11.83 4.35 -12.36
N ALA A 108 -10.83 5.22 -12.15
CA ALA A 108 -10.22 5.99 -13.24
C ALA A 108 -9.70 5.08 -14.37
N SER A 109 -9.08 3.95 -14.02
CA SER A 109 -8.61 2.96 -15.01
C SER A 109 -9.75 2.15 -15.64
N VAL A 110 -10.88 1.99 -14.97
CA VAL A 110 -12.06 1.30 -15.52
C VAL A 110 -12.74 2.18 -16.58
N LEU A 111 -12.95 3.46 -16.26
CA LEU A 111 -13.58 4.45 -17.15
C LEU A 111 -12.74 4.76 -18.41
N GLU A 112 -11.41 4.63 -18.34
CA GLU A 112 -10.54 4.75 -19.52
C GLU A 112 -10.63 3.55 -20.48
N VAL A 113 -10.91 2.35 -19.96
CA VAL A 113 -11.04 1.13 -20.79
C VAL A 113 -12.36 1.14 -21.55
N ASP A 114 -13.44 1.59 -20.91
CA ASP A 114 -14.78 1.66 -21.50
C ASP A 114 -14.80 2.64 -22.69
N ASN A 115 -14.22 3.84 -22.52
CA ASN A 115 -14.07 4.83 -23.59
C ASN A 115 -13.23 4.35 -24.78
N LYS A 116 -12.33 3.36 -24.60
CA LYS A 116 -11.54 2.78 -25.71
C LYS A 116 -12.31 1.69 -26.45
N GLN A 117 -13.24 1.01 -25.79
CA GLN A 117 -14.08 -0.02 -26.42
C GLN A 117 -15.17 0.60 -27.32
N ASP A 118 -15.72 1.76 -26.96
CA ASP A 118 -16.70 2.48 -27.78
C ASP A 118 -16.14 3.06 -29.10
N SER A 119 -14.82 3.20 -29.24
CA SER A 119 -14.22 3.73 -30.49
C SER A 119 -14.04 2.68 -31.61
N LYS A 120 -14.40 1.40 -31.36
CA LYS A 120 -14.23 0.30 -32.33
C LYS A 120 -15.54 -0.21 -32.94
N GLN A 121 -16.55 0.65 -33.10
CA GLN A 121 -17.76 0.28 -33.83
C GLN A 121 -17.89 1.09 -35.12
N GLY A 122 -17.09 0.69 -36.11
CA GLY A 122 -17.20 1.12 -37.50
C GLY A 122 -17.42 -0.09 -38.40
N ASP A 123 -18.66 -0.21 -38.88
CA ASP A 123 -19.13 -0.68 -40.19
C ASP A 123 -20.35 -1.59 -40.10
N ILE A 124 -21.48 -0.99 -40.48
CA ILE A 124 -22.79 -1.58 -40.65
C ILE A 124 -22.88 -1.95 -42.15
N GLU A 125 -23.04 -3.23 -42.46
CA GLU A 125 -23.90 -3.81 -43.52
C GLU A 125 -23.36 -5.17 -44.03
N SER A 126 -24.03 -6.28 -43.66
CA SER A 126 -24.32 -7.41 -44.58
C SER A 126 -25.33 -8.42 -43.98
N VAL A 127 -26.59 -8.29 -44.40
CA VAL A 127 -27.50 -9.35 -44.93
C VAL A 127 -27.54 -10.77 -44.29
N LEU A 128 -28.70 -11.05 -43.66
CA LEU A 128 -29.58 -12.25 -43.65
C LEU A 128 -29.14 -13.67 -43.16
N MET A 129 -29.90 -14.14 -42.14
CA MET A 129 -30.50 -15.48 -41.92
C MET A 129 -29.65 -16.69 -41.44
N HIS A 130 -29.82 -17.09 -40.15
CA HIS A 130 -30.40 -18.38 -39.66
C HIS A 130 -30.05 -18.68 -38.19
N ASP A 131 -30.92 -19.45 -37.54
CA ASP A 131 -31.06 -19.84 -36.11
C ASP A 131 -29.80 -20.29 -35.35
N GLU A 132 -29.70 -19.88 -34.07
CA GLU A 132 -29.53 -20.75 -32.88
C GLU A 132 -29.60 -19.92 -31.58
N PRO A 133 -30.17 -20.46 -30.47
CA PRO A 133 -30.26 -19.73 -29.19
C PRO A 133 -28.92 -19.79 -28.46
N LYS A 134 -28.05 -18.81 -28.72
CA LYS A 134 -26.88 -18.54 -27.87
C LYS A 134 -27.29 -17.70 -26.67
N ALA A 135 -27.02 -18.22 -25.48
CA ALA A 135 -27.13 -17.52 -24.21
C ALA A 135 -26.47 -16.13 -24.31
N GLN A 136 -27.25 -15.09 -24.07
CA GLN A 136 -26.76 -13.72 -23.95
C GLN A 136 -25.79 -13.65 -22.75
N PRO A 137 -24.63 -12.96 -22.85
CA PRO A 137 -23.90 -12.55 -21.67
C PRO A 137 -24.79 -11.55 -20.92
N SER A 138 -25.15 -11.88 -19.67
CA SER A 138 -25.95 -11.02 -18.82
C SER A 138 -25.20 -9.72 -18.51
N THR A 139 -25.62 -8.61 -19.14
CA THR A 139 -25.19 -7.23 -18.83
C THR A 139 -25.29 -6.89 -17.34
N HIS A 140 -26.20 -7.54 -16.60
CA HIS A 140 -26.35 -7.39 -15.15
C HIS A 140 -25.11 -7.74 -14.32
N THR A 141 -24.24 -8.65 -14.79
CA THR A 141 -23.03 -9.03 -14.03
C THR A 141 -21.98 -7.93 -14.04
N THR A 142 -21.92 -7.13 -15.11
CA THR A 142 -20.96 -6.03 -15.25
C THR A 142 -21.39 -4.82 -14.41
N GLU A 143 -22.68 -4.46 -14.43
CA GLU A 143 -23.23 -3.33 -13.66
C GLU A 143 -23.05 -3.51 -12.15
N GLN A 144 -23.36 -4.70 -11.61
CA GLN A 144 -23.14 -5.01 -10.19
C GLN A 144 -21.67 -4.92 -9.79
N SER A 145 -20.77 -5.35 -10.68
CA SER A 145 -19.33 -5.26 -10.41
C SER A 145 -18.81 -3.81 -10.41
N LEU A 146 -19.43 -2.92 -11.18
CA LEU A 146 -19.10 -1.49 -11.18
C LEU A 146 -19.63 -0.81 -9.92
N GLU A 147 -20.87 -1.10 -9.52
CA GLU A 147 -21.47 -0.58 -8.28
C GLU A 147 -20.63 -0.98 -7.05
N ASP A 148 -20.18 -2.24 -6.97
CA ASP A 148 -19.30 -2.71 -5.90
C ASP A 148 -17.94 -1.97 -5.89
N ILE A 149 -17.38 -1.67 -7.06
CA ILE A 149 -16.14 -0.89 -7.18
C ILE A 149 -16.37 0.55 -6.72
N GLU A 150 -17.46 1.18 -7.11
CA GLU A 150 -17.84 2.54 -6.72
C GLU A 150 -18.06 2.65 -5.21
N ILE A 151 -18.81 1.71 -4.61
CA ILE A 151 -19.00 1.65 -3.16
C ILE A 151 -17.64 1.50 -2.46
N TYR A 152 -16.78 0.63 -2.98
CA TYR A 152 -15.46 0.45 -2.40
C TYR A 152 -14.60 1.72 -2.50
N GLN A 153 -14.65 2.43 -3.63
CA GLN A 153 -13.97 3.71 -3.77
C GLN A 153 -14.49 4.77 -2.80
N LEU A 154 -15.81 4.88 -2.65
CA LEU A 154 -16.43 5.79 -1.69
C LEU A 154 -15.94 5.51 -0.26
N VAL A 155 -15.86 4.23 0.10
CA VAL A 155 -15.35 3.78 1.40
C VAL A 155 -13.89 4.17 1.58
N LYS A 156 -13.05 3.99 0.56
CA LYS A 156 -11.64 4.45 0.59
C LYS A 156 -11.53 5.96 0.75
N GLU A 157 -12.39 6.72 0.08
CA GLU A 157 -12.40 8.18 0.13
C GLU A 157 -13.10 8.73 1.39
N THR A 158 -13.43 7.87 2.36
CA THR A 158 -13.98 8.28 3.65
C THR A 158 -12.88 8.36 4.70
N VAL A 159 -12.68 9.55 5.26
CA VAL A 159 -11.70 9.78 6.34
C VAL A 159 -12.17 8.99 7.56
N ASN A 160 -11.26 8.23 8.18
CA ASN A 160 -11.51 7.38 9.35
C ASN A 160 -12.18 6.02 9.06
N TYR A 161 -12.39 5.64 7.80
CA TYR A 161 -12.80 4.28 7.53
C TYR A 161 -11.62 3.29 7.71
N THR A 162 -11.89 2.17 8.37
CA THR A 162 -10.97 1.04 8.49
C THR A 162 -11.72 -0.26 8.25
N SER A 163 -11.06 -1.23 7.64
CA SER A 163 -11.56 -2.59 7.46
C SER A 163 -10.78 -3.55 8.33
N ILE A 164 -11.46 -4.45 9.04
CA ILE A 164 -10.83 -5.53 9.79
C ILE A 164 -11.40 -6.85 9.25
N ASP A 165 -10.53 -7.75 8.82
CA ASP A 165 -10.87 -9.11 8.42
C ASP A 165 -10.00 -10.07 9.24
N GLN A 166 -10.63 -11.05 9.89
CA GLN A 166 -9.96 -12.02 10.74
C GLN A 166 -10.33 -13.42 10.27
N GLY A 167 -9.30 -14.19 9.91
CA GLY A 167 -9.43 -15.61 9.64
C GLY A 167 -8.80 -16.46 10.75
N LYS A 168 -8.80 -17.76 10.54
CA LYS A 168 -8.17 -18.72 11.46
C LYS A 168 -6.66 -18.51 11.59
N GLU A 169 -6.00 -18.13 10.49
CA GLU A 169 -4.54 -18.04 10.37
C GLU A 169 -4.05 -16.59 10.20
N PHE A 170 -4.94 -15.60 10.24
CA PHE A 170 -4.56 -14.20 10.01
C PHE A 170 -5.48 -13.17 10.69
N LEU A 171 -4.91 -12.01 10.97
CA LEU A 171 -5.61 -10.75 11.23
C LEU A 171 -5.17 -9.73 10.17
N CYS A 172 -6.11 -9.12 9.45
CA CYS A 172 -5.84 -8.12 8.43
C CYS A 172 -6.55 -6.81 8.75
N ILE A 173 -5.80 -5.71 8.72
CA ILE A 173 -6.30 -4.35 8.90
C ILE A 173 -6.05 -3.56 7.61
N GLY A 174 -7.10 -3.02 7.01
CA GLY A 174 -7.05 -2.09 5.89
C GLY A 174 -7.43 -0.68 6.34
N ALA A 175 -6.65 0.31 5.95
CA ALA A 175 -6.89 1.70 6.33
C ALA A 175 -6.23 2.66 5.34
N ASN A 176 -6.62 3.95 5.42
CA ASN A 176 -5.87 5.04 4.81
C ASN A 176 -4.70 5.44 5.71
N TRP A 177 -3.48 5.25 5.22
CA TRP A 177 -2.28 5.60 5.95
C TRP A 177 -1.90 7.05 5.68
N LEU A 178 -1.52 7.76 6.73
CA LEU A 178 -1.06 9.13 6.61
C LEU A 178 0.30 9.16 5.93
N HIS A 179 0.50 10.12 5.02
CA HIS A 179 1.81 10.51 4.55
C HIS A 179 1.86 11.99 4.21
N ARG A 180 3.08 12.51 4.07
CA ARG A 180 3.32 13.90 3.70
C ARG A 180 2.98 14.12 2.23
N ARG A 181 2.17 15.12 1.92
CA ARG A 181 1.97 15.60 0.55
C ARG A 181 3.24 16.29 0.02
N PRO A 182 3.58 16.13 -1.26
CA PRO A 182 4.55 17.00 -1.92
C PRO A 182 4.14 18.46 -1.76
N SER A 183 5.13 19.31 -1.58
CA SER A 183 4.90 20.76 -1.51
C SER A 183 4.82 21.32 -2.93
N VAL A 184 3.71 21.95 -3.28
CA VAL A 184 3.65 22.75 -4.51
C VAL A 184 4.29 24.10 -4.20
N GLY A 185 5.33 24.49 -4.94
CA GLY A 185 5.81 25.88 -4.91
C GLY A 185 4.67 26.82 -5.29
N ASP A 186 4.38 27.79 -4.40
CA ASP A 186 3.54 28.98 -4.55
C ASP A 186 2.13 28.87 -5.18
N ALA A 187 1.56 27.67 -5.34
CA ALA A 187 0.16 27.53 -5.71
C ALA A 187 -0.68 27.12 -4.49
N GLU A 188 -1.21 28.13 -3.80
CA GLU A 188 -2.26 28.08 -2.77
C GLU A 188 -3.60 27.46 -3.25
N LYS A 189 -3.60 26.65 -4.31
CA LYS A 189 -4.81 25.99 -4.79
C LYS A 189 -5.09 24.75 -3.93
N ALA A 190 -5.87 24.99 -2.88
CA ALA A 190 -6.68 24.02 -2.17
C ALA A 190 -5.95 22.69 -1.87
N GLN A 191 -4.90 22.75 -1.04
CA GLN A 191 -4.49 21.54 -0.32
C GLN A 191 -5.74 21.03 0.40
N ARG A 192 -6.18 19.80 0.10
CA ARG A 192 -7.25 19.17 0.87
C ARG A 192 -6.82 19.20 2.34
N VAL A 193 -7.73 19.62 3.23
CA VAL A 193 -7.53 19.53 4.71
C VAL A 193 -7.21 18.09 5.11
N LEU A 194 -7.75 17.16 4.33
CA LEU A 194 -7.64 15.74 4.54
C LEU A 194 -6.31 15.22 3.99
N PRO A 195 -5.67 14.29 4.70
CA PRO A 195 -4.47 13.64 4.24
C PRO A 195 -4.74 12.89 2.91
N PRO A 196 -3.68 12.66 2.12
CA PRO A 196 -3.74 11.80 0.95
C PRO A 196 -4.42 10.46 1.23
N TRP A 197 -5.09 9.92 0.22
CA TRP A 197 -5.67 8.59 0.26
C TRP A 197 -4.62 7.55 -0.15
N HIS A 198 -4.00 6.90 0.83
CA HIS A 198 -3.16 5.72 0.62
C HIS A 198 -3.78 4.55 1.36
N TRP A 199 -4.67 3.82 0.67
CA TRP A 199 -5.21 2.60 1.21
C TRP A 199 -4.12 1.50 1.21
N SER A 200 -3.90 0.88 2.36
CA SER A 200 -2.99 -0.24 2.49
C SER A 200 -3.50 -1.25 3.52
N TRP A 201 -3.19 -2.52 3.31
CA TRP A 201 -3.52 -3.61 4.22
C TRP A 201 -2.29 -4.12 4.91
N LEU A 202 -2.38 -4.32 6.22
CA LEU A 202 -1.39 -5.00 7.04
C LEU A 202 -2.00 -6.28 7.57
N THR A 203 -1.30 -7.39 7.38
CA THR A 203 -1.73 -8.71 7.84
C THR A 203 -0.68 -9.31 8.76
N LEU A 204 -1.12 -9.77 9.93
CA LEU A 204 -0.34 -10.62 10.83
C LEU A 204 -0.84 -12.06 10.68
N CYS A 205 0.05 -12.99 10.35
CA CYS A 205 -0.26 -14.41 10.17
C CYS A 205 0.23 -15.25 11.37
N SER A 206 -0.37 -16.43 11.54
CA SER A 206 -0.09 -17.36 12.65
C SER A 206 1.34 -17.94 12.66
N ASP A 207 2.04 -17.92 11.52
CA ASP A 207 3.35 -18.54 11.30
C ASP A 207 4.52 -17.53 11.31
N SER A 208 4.38 -16.44 12.07
CA SER A 208 5.37 -15.35 12.16
C SER A 208 5.63 -14.65 10.82
N VAL A 209 4.63 -14.67 9.94
CA VAL A 209 4.63 -13.95 8.67
C VAL A 209 3.83 -12.65 8.83
N VAL A 210 4.39 -11.55 8.34
CA VAL A 210 3.69 -10.26 8.20
C VAL A 210 3.59 -9.93 6.73
N ILE A 211 2.41 -9.48 6.29
CA ILE A 211 2.16 -9.11 4.91
C ILE A 211 1.69 -7.67 4.84
N SER A 212 2.32 -6.86 3.99
CA SER A 212 1.86 -5.50 3.70
C SER A 212 1.48 -5.38 2.22
N PHE A 213 0.30 -4.83 1.97
CA PHE A 213 -0.19 -4.53 0.63
C PHE A 213 -0.44 -3.04 0.52
N HIS A 214 0.13 -2.41 -0.49
CA HIS A 214 0.01 -0.97 -0.71
C HIS A 214 -0.66 -0.71 -2.05
N GLU A 215 -1.77 0.01 -2.04
CA GLU A 215 -2.44 0.35 -3.29
C GLU A 215 -1.55 1.15 -4.23
N THR A 216 -1.93 1.10 -5.51
CA THR A 216 -1.29 1.97 -6.50
C THR A 216 -1.53 3.42 -6.11
N PRO A 217 -0.47 4.26 -6.05
CA PRO A 217 -0.61 5.68 -5.79
C PRO A 217 -1.69 6.33 -6.68
N PRO A 218 -2.56 7.18 -6.13
CA PRO A 218 -3.51 7.92 -6.94
C PRO A 218 -2.79 8.94 -7.83
N THR A 219 -3.25 9.09 -9.08
CA THR A 219 -2.74 10.11 -10.00
C THR A 219 -3.47 11.43 -9.78
N GLU A 220 -3.07 12.19 -8.76
CA GLU A 220 -3.76 13.45 -8.44
C GLU A 220 -3.37 14.63 -9.35
N GLN A 221 -2.13 14.63 -9.87
CA GLN A 221 -1.62 15.68 -10.73
C GLN A 221 -1.10 15.06 -12.05
N PRO A 222 -1.99 14.78 -13.01
CA PRO A 222 -1.59 14.23 -14.31
C PRO A 222 -0.52 15.11 -14.98
N GLY A 223 0.55 14.49 -15.49
CA GLY A 223 1.65 15.19 -16.17
C GLY A 223 2.72 15.82 -15.25
N ARG A 224 2.56 15.74 -13.92
CA ARG A 224 3.57 16.17 -12.94
C ARG A 224 4.35 14.98 -12.40
N GLU A 225 5.37 14.55 -13.14
CA GLU A 225 6.23 13.42 -12.75
C GLU A 225 6.99 13.69 -11.45
N ASP A 226 7.37 14.94 -11.19
CA ASP A 226 7.98 15.38 -9.95
C ASP A 226 7.04 15.18 -8.74
N TRP A 227 5.77 15.59 -8.89
CA TRP A 227 4.73 15.35 -7.88
C TRP A 227 4.53 13.86 -7.64
N ALA A 228 4.35 13.07 -8.70
CA ALA A 228 4.11 11.64 -8.60
C ALA A 228 5.26 10.91 -7.88
N ARG A 229 6.51 11.29 -8.18
CA ARG A 229 7.70 10.75 -7.52
C ARG A 229 7.77 11.11 -6.04
N ASP A 230 7.52 12.37 -5.69
CA ASP A 230 7.58 12.83 -4.31
C ASP A 230 6.43 12.24 -3.45
N GLU A 231 5.25 12.08 -4.04
CA GLU A 231 4.09 11.44 -3.42
C GLU A 231 4.39 9.97 -3.16
N LEU A 232 4.92 9.26 -4.16
CA LEU A 232 5.33 7.86 -4.03
C LEU A 232 6.39 7.69 -2.92
N GLN A 233 7.41 8.54 -2.91
CA GLN A 233 8.44 8.51 -1.86
C GLN A 233 7.83 8.69 -0.48
N SER A 234 6.87 9.60 -0.35
CA SER A 234 6.17 9.85 0.92
C SER A 234 5.29 8.68 1.34
N MET A 235 4.51 8.11 0.41
CA MET A 235 3.68 6.92 0.64
C MET A 235 4.49 5.72 1.14
N ARG A 236 5.70 5.53 0.60
CA ARG A 236 6.57 4.39 0.95
C ARG A 236 7.48 4.65 2.14
N SER A 237 7.55 5.89 2.62
CA SER A 237 8.57 6.31 3.60
C SER A 237 8.57 5.46 4.87
N ASN A 238 7.40 5.12 5.42
CA ASN A 238 7.29 4.31 6.61
C ASN A 238 7.81 2.88 6.40
N THR A 239 7.31 2.23 5.35
CA THR A 239 7.71 0.89 4.93
C THR A 239 9.21 0.82 4.66
N LEU A 240 9.77 1.81 3.96
CA LEU A 240 11.20 1.88 3.68
C LEU A 240 12.03 2.15 4.94
N SER A 241 11.52 2.95 5.87
CA SER A 241 12.15 3.18 7.17
C SER A 241 12.28 1.88 7.97
N VAL A 242 11.20 1.10 8.07
CA VAL A 242 11.22 -0.22 8.70
C VAL A 242 12.23 -1.14 8.00
N LEU A 243 12.14 -1.23 6.68
CA LEU A 243 13.06 -2.06 5.87
C LEU A 243 14.53 -1.69 6.09
N CYS A 244 14.85 -0.40 6.10
CA CYS A 244 16.23 0.05 6.30
C CYS A 244 16.75 -0.33 7.68
N GLN A 245 15.92 -0.23 8.72
CA GLN A 245 16.29 -0.52 10.10
C GLN A 245 16.46 -2.01 10.40
N LEU A 246 15.99 -2.89 9.50
CA LEU A 246 16.32 -4.32 9.55
C LEU A 246 17.78 -4.59 9.16
N SER A 247 18.48 -3.68 8.48
CA SER A 247 19.91 -3.80 8.15
C SER A 247 20.80 -3.21 9.24
N LYS A 248 21.98 -3.82 9.46
CA LYS A 248 23.05 -3.23 10.29
C LYS A 248 23.56 -1.89 9.74
N HIS A 249 23.43 -1.63 8.44
CA HIS A 249 23.81 -0.36 7.84
C HIS A 249 22.77 0.73 8.06
N GLY A 250 21.49 0.41 7.84
CA GLY A 250 20.43 1.41 7.89
C GLY A 250 20.06 1.84 9.31
N ILE A 251 20.24 0.98 10.33
CA ILE A 251 19.88 1.32 11.72
C ILE A 251 20.64 2.55 12.26
N ALA A 252 21.88 2.76 11.80
CA ALA A 252 22.73 3.87 12.24
C ALA A 252 22.11 5.25 11.91
N ASP A 253 21.43 5.35 10.76
CA ASP A 253 20.79 6.58 10.26
C ASP A 253 19.63 7.08 11.16
N PHE A 254 19.14 6.23 12.06
CA PHE A 254 17.95 6.50 12.89
C PHE A 254 18.27 6.66 14.39
N THR A 255 19.54 6.56 14.79
CA THR A 255 19.95 6.59 16.21
C THR A 255 19.46 7.85 16.93
N ASP A 256 19.50 9.00 16.27
CA ASP A 256 19.08 10.29 16.85
C ASP A 256 17.59 10.61 16.60
N ARG A 257 16.85 9.72 15.92
CA ARG A 257 15.45 9.95 15.49
C ARG A 257 14.47 9.16 16.34
N LEU A 258 14.35 9.49 17.63
CA LEU A 258 13.55 8.73 18.61
C LEU A 258 12.16 8.31 18.11
N VAL A 259 11.42 9.22 17.47
CA VAL A 259 10.05 8.99 16.97
C VAL A 259 10.01 8.04 15.76
N SER A 260 11.09 7.99 14.98
CA SER A 260 11.20 7.15 13.77
C SER A 260 12.04 5.90 13.99
N PHE A 261 12.48 5.65 15.22
CA PHE A 261 13.37 4.57 15.55
C PHE A 261 12.59 3.30 15.90
N LYS A 262 12.84 2.25 15.11
CA LYS A 262 12.04 1.02 15.03
C LYS A 262 12.96 -0.18 15.18
N ARG A 263 13.21 -0.57 16.42
CA ARG A 263 14.15 -1.65 16.78
C ARG A 263 13.53 -3.04 16.62
N VAL A 264 12.85 -3.32 15.51
CA VAL A 264 12.15 -4.60 15.27
C VAL A 264 13.12 -5.77 15.44
N ARG A 265 14.28 -5.70 14.77
CA ARG A 265 15.29 -6.74 14.77
C ARG A 265 16.14 -6.77 16.04
N GLN A 266 16.55 -5.60 16.53
CA GLN A 266 17.44 -5.49 17.69
C GLN A 266 16.73 -5.79 19.02
N ALA A 267 15.40 -5.68 19.06
CA ALA A 267 14.60 -6.06 20.23
C ALA A 267 14.39 -7.59 20.35
N LEU A 268 14.74 -8.37 19.32
CA LEU A 268 14.61 -9.82 19.37
C LEU A 268 15.57 -10.42 20.39
N SER A 269 15.03 -11.21 21.31
CA SER A 269 15.80 -11.93 22.31
C SER A 269 16.63 -13.04 21.67
N VAL A 270 17.86 -13.21 22.17
CA VAL A 270 18.76 -14.29 21.75
C VAL A 270 18.64 -15.51 22.69
N THR A 271 18.04 -15.33 23.87
CA THR A 271 17.98 -16.36 24.93
C THR A 271 16.67 -17.15 24.94
N GLU A 272 15.63 -16.63 24.31
CA GLU A 272 14.30 -17.25 24.26
C GLU A 272 14.19 -18.30 23.14
N PRO A 273 13.21 -19.23 23.21
CA PRO A 273 12.97 -20.19 22.15
C PRO A 273 12.68 -19.49 20.81
N ARG A 274 13.35 -19.95 19.75
CA ARG A 274 13.27 -19.39 18.38
C ARG A 274 11.84 -19.10 17.91
N ALA A 275 10.91 -20.05 18.11
CA ALA A 275 9.52 -19.87 17.71
C ALA A 275 8.82 -18.71 18.44
N LYS A 276 9.11 -18.51 19.74
CA LYS A 276 8.57 -17.41 20.52
C LYS A 276 9.16 -16.07 20.08
N VAL A 277 10.47 -16.04 19.82
CA VAL A 277 11.17 -14.85 19.29
C VAL A 277 10.60 -14.42 17.94
N ALA A 278 10.35 -15.36 17.02
CA ALA A 278 9.73 -15.06 15.73
C ALA A 278 8.29 -14.53 15.90
N CYS A 279 7.51 -15.11 16.81
CA CYS A 279 6.15 -14.64 17.10
C CYS A 279 6.15 -13.18 17.63
N GLU A 280 6.98 -12.89 18.63
CA GLU A 280 7.14 -11.54 19.18
C GLU A 280 7.68 -10.56 18.11
N GLY A 281 8.64 -11.00 17.31
CA GLY A 281 9.22 -10.22 16.22
C GLY A 281 8.23 -9.87 15.13
N SER A 282 7.35 -10.80 14.74
CA SER A 282 6.29 -10.55 13.77
C SER A 282 5.24 -9.58 14.31
N SER A 283 4.92 -9.67 15.62
CA SER A 283 4.01 -8.73 16.29
C SER A 283 4.61 -7.32 16.35
N ASN A 284 5.89 -7.21 16.70
CA ASN A 284 6.61 -5.92 16.71
C ASN A 284 6.74 -5.33 15.30
N LEU A 285 7.02 -6.15 14.29
CA LEU A 285 7.05 -5.70 12.90
C LEU A 285 5.68 -5.15 12.48
N PHE A 286 4.61 -5.89 12.76
CA PHE A 286 3.24 -5.45 12.47
C PHE A 286 2.93 -4.09 13.13
N TYR A 287 3.28 -3.95 14.42
CA TYR A 287 3.13 -2.70 15.16
C TYR A 287 3.88 -1.53 14.50
N TYR A 288 5.16 -1.72 14.16
CA TYR A 288 5.98 -0.65 13.57
C TYR A 288 5.62 -0.34 12.11
N LEU A 289 5.00 -1.26 11.37
CA LEU A 289 4.42 -0.95 10.06
C LEU A 289 3.12 -0.14 10.20
N PHE A 290 2.34 -0.41 11.24
CA PHE A 290 1.15 0.36 11.59
C PHE A 290 1.49 1.77 12.10
N GLU A 291 2.50 1.90 12.94
CA GLU A 291 2.84 3.15 13.61
C GLU A 291 3.75 4.04 12.75
N ASP A 292 3.21 5.16 12.27
CA ASP A 292 3.98 6.24 11.63
C ASP A 292 3.63 7.63 12.21
N TYR A 293 4.30 7.98 13.31
CA TYR A 293 4.19 9.32 13.87
C TYR A 293 4.82 10.42 13.00
N SER A 294 5.75 10.06 12.10
CA SER A 294 6.48 11.03 11.29
C SER A 294 5.59 11.67 10.22
N ALA A 295 4.58 10.94 9.75
CA ALA A 295 3.56 11.44 8.82
C ALA A 295 2.53 12.36 9.48
N ALA A 296 2.28 12.22 10.79
CA ALA A 296 1.24 12.98 11.48
C ALA A 296 1.57 14.48 11.61
N MET A 297 2.83 14.81 11.93
CA MET A 297 3.23 16.20 12.21
C MET A 297 3.04 17.16 11.02
N PRO A 298 3.45 16.81 9.78
CA PRO A 298 3.17 17.62 8.60
C PRO A 298 1.66 17.85 8.39
N VAL A 299 0.84 16.79 8.54
CA VAL A 299 -0.62 16.87 8.37
C VAL A 299 -1.20 17.84 9.40
N LEU A 300 -0.86 17.69 10.68
CA LEU A 300 -1.33 18.58 11.75
C LEU A 300 -0.93 20.04 11.51
N LYS A 301 0.29 20.29 11.03
CA LYS A 301 0.76 21.64 10.70
C LYS A 301 -0.06 22.25 9.56
N THR A 302 -0.28 21.50 8.48
CA THR A 302 -1.09 21.95 7.34
C THR A 302 -2.54 22.21 7.75
N SER A 303 -3.17 21.28 8.49
CA SER A 303 -4.54 21.46 8.97
C SER A 303 -4.68 22.68 9.88
N LYS A 304 -3.71 22.93 10.77
CA LYS A 304 -3.69 24.13 11.62
C LYS A 304 -3.68 25.42 10.78
N LEU A 305 -2.74 25.53 9.84
CA LEU A 305 -2.63 26.72 8.98
C LEU A 305 -3.91 26.98 8.18
N GLN A 306 -4.57 25.93 7.71
CA GLN A 306 -5.83 26.05 6.98
C GLN A 306 -7.00 26.47 7.87
N LEU A 307 -7.07 25.94 9.10
CA LEU A 307 -8.09 26.36 10.06
C LEU A 307 -7.90 27.82 10.46
N GLU A 308 -6.66 28.28 10.63
CA GLU A 308 -6.35 29.70 10.86
C GLU A 308 -6.82 30.55 9.67
N HIS A 309 -6.51 30.14 8.44
CA HIS A 309 -6.95 30.84 7.23
C HIS A 309 -8.49 30.89 7.09
N LEU A 310 -9.19 29.78 7.34
CA LEU A 310 -10.65 29.73 7.32
C LEU A 310 -11.26 30.61 8.43
N SER A 311 -10.66 30.60 9.62
CA SER A 311 -11.05 31.47 10.72
C SER A 311 -10.94 32.94 10.32
N ASP A 312 -9.83 33.34 9.68
CA ASP A 312 -9.65 34.72 9.21
C ASP A 312 -10.65 35.10 8.11
N GLN A 313 -10.99 34.18 7.20
CA GLN A 313 -12.02 34.44 6.18
C GLN A 313 -13.42 34.62 6.78
N ILE A 314 -13.77 33.83 7.81
CA ILE A 314 -15.09 33.83 8.43
C ILE A 314 -15.24 35.00 9.41
N PHE A 315 -14.25 35.22 10.27
CA PHE A 315 -14.30 36.20 11.36
C PHE A 315 -13.61 37.53 11.01
N GLY A 316 -12.77 37.58 9.98
CA GLY A 316 -12.01 38.76 9.57
C GLY A 316 -12.71 39.69 8.58
N ARG A 317 -13.97 39.45 8.18
CA ARG A 317 -14.73 40.45 7.39
C ARG A 317 -15.04 41.68 8.28
N PRO A 318 -14.58 42.89 7.92
CA PRO A 318 -15.00 44.10 8.61
C PRO A 318 -16.50 44.34 8.38
N LYS A 319 -17.20 44.77 9.43
CA LYS A 319 -18.53 45.38 9.37
C LYS A 319 -18.49 46.59 8.41
N ASN A 320 -18.76 46.39 7.13
CA ASN A 320 -18.99 47.52 6.22
C ASN A 320 -20.36 48.15 6.52
N LYS A 321 -20.29 49.19 7.34
CA LYS A 321 -21.08 50.43 7.35
C LYS A 321 -22.05 50.58 6.16
N SER A 322 -23.35 50.46 6.38
CA SER A 322 -24.36 51.30 5.70
C SER A 322 -25.74 51.20 6.37
N TRP A 323 -25.91 51.83 7.53
CA TRP A 323 -27.23 52.24 8.01
C TRP A 323 -27.11 53.59 8.71
N ASP A 324 -26.65 54.61 7.97
CA ASP A 324 -26.95 55.98 8.36
C ASP A 324 -26.81 56.92 7.16
N ARG A 325 -27.94 57.15 6.49
CA ARG A 325 -28.29 58.37 5.75
C ARG A 325 -29.59 58.14 4.99
N ARG A 326 -30.71 58.41 5.65
CA ARG A 326 -31.94 58.94 5.04
C ARG A 326 -32.88 59.41 6.15
N CYS A 327 -32.59 60.59 6.69
CA CYS A 327 -33.54 61.50 7.33
C CYS A 327 -32.95 62.91 7.21
N HIS A 328 -33.25 63.56 6.09
CA HIS A 328 -33.37 65.02 6.00
C HIS A 328 -34.43 65.34 4.96
#